data_AF-A0A6C0AL57-F1
#
_entry.id   AF-A0A6C0AL57-F1
#
_cell.length_a   1.000
_cell.length_b   1.000
_cell.length_c   1.000
_cell.angle_alpha   90.00
_cell.angle_beta   90.00
_cell.angle_gamma   90.00
#
_symmetry.space_group_name_H-M   'P 1'
#
loop_
_entity.id
_entity.type
_entity.pdbx_description
1 polymer ?
#
loop_
_entity_poly.entity_id
_entity_poly.type
_entity_poly.pdbx_seq_one_letter_code
_entity_poly.pdbx_strand_id
1 'polypeptide(L)'
;MNNLINKNTNKLITPECINFTELVKNSNTTLTLNLQTKMVDKLNEMFNDHEQHWYVANLYMYMNYHPTNDYPINLENVFKMIGFANKGNAMKTIKSNFVENEDYKIALFHMEKRKNEGGFNKETVMLNTDTFKNLCMIVKTDKGKEIRKYYVKLENIYNEIIKEQIEESQSALEEQKLLLINKDKELEENKEQFENLKKLKTKRWFNQESGDTVYAIKVDNIIKIGKTRNIKKRESYYTDNQIGDIFYIKRCYNCDLIEKVIHHILDKHREENNKEWFNISDELAIYTIDIVCDFLDKFIGCSENLPLSNIKEYINTSYECINEEDLDTFQEDKHENKDNKLNLNNSSMLNKVVKIECNDDKIKKFISEFCELGDENSVLSYELFGAYRIWAKGCTNTDRTQFSKFMKKNYESKRKYYKEFNSSLLTYFGIKPKDLKIVREDVNILPKYEEFVLTECKYNYNYRIAYSTFIDEYKIWYSKKYPEYTISKQEQFNMDTYINRHFLKEKINMPGYRNVIGIWGVQLNSDNNIKVGMIPDKRKSVVKIDYNTKKVVEEYESLDIASRILKLHTTTIRKIIRNKKVYENYILEYKQNVIIKYF
;
A
#
# COMPACT_ATOMS: atom_id res chain seq x y z
N MET A 1 48.92 -6.40 9.90
CA MET A 1 47.84 -6.31 8.88
C MET A 1 46.78 -5.25 9.25
N ASN A 2 47.14 -3.94 9.29
CA ASN A 2 46.23 -2.86 9.75
C ASN A 2 46.12 -1.62 8.83
N ASN A 3 46.54 -1.71 7.56
CA ASN A 3 46.47 -0.58 6.61
C ASN A 3 45.66 -0.89 5.34
N LEU A 4 44.56 -1.65 5.42
CA LEU A 4 43.66 -1.87 4.28
C LEU A 4 42.18 -1.94 4.69
N ILE A 5 41.70 -0.97 5.48
CA ILE A 5 40.26 -0.73 5.63
C ILE A 5 40.00 0.76 5.46
N ASN A 6 39.81 1.19 4.21
CA ASN A 6 39.15 2.47 3.94
C ASN A 6 37.65 2.19 3.79
N LYS A 7 36.85 2.68 4.74
CA LYS A 7 35.39 2.64 4.66
C LYS A 7 34.94 3.47 3.46
N ASN A 8 34.04 2.89 2.66
CA ASN A 8 33.38 3.44 1.47
C ASN A 8 34.09 3.24 0.12
N THR A 9 34.11 1.99 -0.38
CA THR A 9 33.70 1.58 -1.75
C THR A 9 33.80 0.06 -1.87
N ASN A 10 32.68 -0.64 -2.12
CA ASN A 10 32.63 -2.10 -2.33
C ASN A 10 33.19 -2.50 -3.70
N LYS A 11 34.52 -2.46 -3.85
CA LYS A 11 35.30 -3.30 -4.76
C LYS A 11 36.74 -3.32 -4.23
N LEU A 12 37.10 -4.40 -3.53
CA LEU A 12 38.49 -4.67 -3.16
C LEU A 12 39.30 -4.79 -4.46
N ILE A 13 40.23 -3.87 -4.69
CA ILE A 13 41.23 -4.04 -5.75
C ILE A 13 42.15 -5.16 -5.27
N THR A 14 41.90 -6.38 -5.72
CA THR A 14 42.78 -7.52 -5.45
C THR A 14 44.02 -7.37 -6.33
N PRO A 15 45.25 -7.38 -5.76
CA PRO A 15 46.45 -7.21 -6.56
C PRO A 15 46.67 -8.44 -7.46
N GLU A 16 47.10 -8.23 -8.71
CA GLU A 16 47.32 -9.32 -9.67
C GLU A 16 48.42 -10.31 -9.24
N CYS A 17 49.36 -9.88 -8.39
CA CYS A 17 50.44 -10.69 -7.85
C CYS A 17 50.61 -10.42 -6.35
N ILE A 18 50.94 -11.46 -5.58
CA ILE A 18 51.20 -11.38 -4.15
C ILE A 18 52.52 -12.02 -3.75
N ASN A 19 53.24 -11.37 -2.84
CA ASN A 19 54.38 -11.96 -2.16
C ASN A 19 53.89 -12.82 -0.99
N PHE A 20 53.59 -14.08 -1.25
CA PHE A 20 53.02 -14.97 -0.25
C PHE A 20 53.93 -15.12 0.99
N THR A 21 55.25 -15.12 0.84
CA THR A 21 56.19 -15.20 1.98
C THR A 21 56.12 -13.98 2.89
N GLU A 22 55.90 -12.80 2.31
CA GLU A 22 55.71 -11.57 3.08
C GLU A 22 54.32 -11.50 3.71
N LEU A 23 53.29 -12.01 3.02
CA LEU A 23 51.95 -12.15 3.58
C LEU A 23 51.95 -13.03 4.84
N VAL A 24 52.64 -14.16 4.83
CA VAL A 24 52.80 -15.03 6.01
C VAL A 24 53.57 -14.30 7.12
N LYS A 25 54.60 -13.51 6.81
CA LYS A 25 55.34 -12.80 7.87
C LYS A 25 54.55 -11.65 8.53
N ASN A 26 53.65 -11.02 7.78
CA ASN A 26 52.95 -9.80 8.17
C ASN A 26 51.50 -10.03 8.62
N SER A 27 51.00 -11.27 8.58
CA SER A 27 49.72 -11.64 9.17
C SER A 27 49.75 -11.45 10.68
N ASN A 28 48.59 -11.13 11.28
CA ASN A 28 48.52 -11.04 12.73
C ASN A 28 48.48 -12.47 13.29
N THR A 29 49.21 -12.75 14.38
CA THR A 29 49.17 -14.04 15.08
C THR A 29 47.79 -14.28 15.67
N THR A 30 47.27 -13.32 16.44
CA THR A 30 45.97 -13.47 17.08
C THR A 30 44.82 -13.34 16.08
N LEU A 31 44.16 -14.46 15.79
CA LEU A 31 42.94 -14.51 14.99
C LEU A 31 41.79 -13.85 15.77
N THR A 32 41.52 -12.58 15.47
CA THR A 32 40.37 -11.83 16.00
C THR A 32 39.44 -11.47 14.84
N LEU A 33 38.61 -12.44 14.45
CA LEU A 33 37.49 -12.17 13.54
C LEU A 33 36.31 -11.66 14.39
N ASN A 34 35.56 -10.68 13.90
CA ASN A 34 34.32 -10.15 14.53
C ASN A 34 33.21 -11.20 14.70
N LEU A 35 33.50 -12.47 14.40
CA LEU A 35 32.72 -13.65 14.71
C LEU A 35 33.63 -14.54 15.56
N GLN A 36 33.46 -14.53 16.89
CA GLN A 36 34.04 -15.57 17.74
C GLN A 36 33.34 -16.90 17.38
N THR A 37 33.93 -17.62 16.43
CA THR A 37 33.51 -18.97 16.04
C THR A 37 34.37 -19.99 16.77
N LYS A 38 33.80 -21.16 17.08
CA LYS A 38 34.54 -22.33 17.64
C LYS A 38 35.83 -22.65 16.88
N MET A 39 35.87 -22.32 15.60
CA MET A 39 37.04 -22.47 14.74
C MET A 39 38.21 -21.58 15.17
N VAL A 40 37.95 -20.31 15.48
CA VAL A 40 38.97 -19.36 15.93
C VAL A 40 39.56 -19.81 17.26
N ASP A 41 38.73 -20.30 18.18
CA ASP A 41 39.18 -20.80 19.48
C ASP A 41 40.09 -22.04 19.33
N LYS A 42 39.65 -23.05 18.57
CA LYS A 42 40.46 -24.25 18.31
C LYS A 42 41.76 -23.92 17.56
N LEU A 43 41.75 -22.97 16.63
CA LEU A 43 42.95 -22.53 15.94
C LEU A 43 43.92 -21.82 16.90
N ASN A 44 43.43 -20.93 17.77
CA ASN A 44 44.26 -20.24 18.74
C ASN A 44 44.87 -21.19 19.79
N GLU A 45 44.16 -22.26 20.17
CA GLU A 45 44.67 -23.28 21.08
C GLU A 45 45.66 -24.24 20.42
N MET A 46 45.33 -24.75 19.23
CA MET A 46 46.08 -25.82 18.59
C MET A 46 47.26 -25.31 17.79
N PHE A 47 47.16 -24.17 17.09
CA PHE A 47 48.23 -23.67 16.22
C PHE A 47 49.24 -22.82 16.99
N ASN A 48 50.53 -23.02 16.70
CA ASN A 48 51.55 -22.07 17.12
C ASN A 48 51.51 -20.80 16.25
N ASP A 49 52.21 -19.74 16.68
CA ASP A 49 52.23 -18.46 15.98
C ASP A 49 52.51 -18.60 14.48
N HIS A 50 53.50 -19.40 14.09
CA HIS A 50 53.83 -19.58 12.68
C HIS A 50 52.69 -20.26 11.91
N GLU A 51 52.07 -21.31 12.45
CA GLU A 51 50.90 -21.98 11.86
C GLU A 51 49.69 -21.04 11.74
N GLN A 52 49.47 -20.16 12.71
CA GLN A 52 48.41 -19.13 12.66
C GLN A 52 48.65 -18.14 11.51
N HIS A 53 49.89 -17.68 11.34
CA HIS A 53 50.26 -16.82 10.20
C HIS A 53 49.99 -17.50 8.85
N TRP A 54 50.32 -18.79 8.74
CA TRP A 54 50.05 -19.61 7.56
C TRP A 54 48.55 -19.75 7.28
N TYR A 55 47.76 -19.92 8.33
CA TYR A 55 46.31 -19.98 8.21
C TYR A 55 45.71 -18.67 7.70
N VAL A 56 46.10 -17.53 8.28
CA VAL A 56 45.64 -16.21 7.82
C VAL A 56 46.02 -15.96 6.36
N ALA A 57 47.26 -16.27 5.98
CA ALA A 57 47.72 -16.11 4.60
C ALA A 57 46.94 -17.02 3.63
N ASN A 58 46.72 -18.28 4.00
CA ASN A 58 45.96 -19.23 3.19
C ASN A 58 44.47 -18.84 3.07
N LEU A 59 43.86 -18.36 4.15
CA LEU A 59 42.50 -17.84 4.15
C LEU A 59 42.37 -16.60 3.26
N TYR A 60 43.34 -15.68 3.33
CA TYR A 60 43.40 -14.53 2.44
C TYR A 60 43.48 -14.96 0.97
N MET A 61 44.32 -15.94 0.65
CA MET A 61 44.39 -16.48 -0.71
C MET A 61 43.05 -17.04 -1.18
N TYR A 62 42.39 -17.83 -0.33
CA TYR A 62 41.09 -18.43 -0.62
C TYR A 62 39.99 -17.39 -0.85
N MET A 63 39.97 -16.30 -0.07
CA MET A 63 38.93 -15.28 -0.17
C MET A 63 39.08 -14.37 -1.40
N ASN A 64 40.30 -14.23 -1.94
CA ASN A 64 40.61 -13.19 -2.93
C ASN A 64 41.03 -13.73 -4.31
N TYR A 65 41.35 -15.02 -4.43
CA TYR A 65 41.82 -15.61 -5.69
C TYR A 65 41.17 -16.97 -5.97
N HIS A 66 40.84 -17.22 -7.23
CA HIS A 66 40.39 -18.52 -7.69
C HIS A 66 41.54 -19.54 -7.61
N PRO A 67 41.29 -20.78 -7.15
CA PRO A 67 42.33 -21.78 -6.94
C PRO A 67 43.18 -22.09 -8.18
N THR A 68 42.53 -22.20 -9.35
CA THR A 68 43.16 -22.62 -10.62
C THR A 68 43.25 -21.56 -11.71
N ASN A 69 42.37 -20.55 -11.71
CA ASN A 69 42.23 -19.59 -12.83
C ASN A 69 43.15 -18.38 -12.66
N ASP A 70 43.51 -18.05 -11.42
CA ASP A 70 44.38 -16.94 -11.07
C ASP A 70 45.80 -17.44 -10.79
N TYR A 71 46.81 -16.63 -11.13
CA TYR A 71 48.23 -16.97 -10.93
C TYR A 71 48.93 -15.97 -10.01
N PRO A 72 48.49 -15.81 -8.75
CA PRO A 72 48.95 -14.72 -7.90
C PRO A 72 50.34 -14.96 -7.30
N ILE A 73 50.87 -16.18 -7.32
CA ILE A 73 52.09 -16.54 -6.56
C ILE A 73 53.31 -16.57 -7.48
N ASN A 74 54.23 -15.62 -7.29
CA ASN A 74 55.52 -15.64 -7.98
C ASN A 74 56.50 -16.63 -7.33
N LEU A 75 57.02 -17.59 -8.12
CA LEU A 75 57.97 -18.61 -7.67
C LEU A 75 59.22 -18.01 -7.00
N GLU A 76 59.69 -16.85 -7.48
CA GLU A 76 60.86 -16.15 -6.94
C GLU A 76 60.72 -15.85 -5.45
N ASN A 77 59.49 -15.58 -5.01
CA ASN A 77 59.20 -15.21 -3.64
C ASN A 77 59.11 -16.43 -2.71
N VAL A 78 58.69 -17.58 -3.25
CA VAL A 78 58.31 -18.74 -2.43
C VAL A 78 59.31 -19.90 -2.45
N PHE A 79 60.22 -20.00 -3.44
CA PHE A 79 61.09 -21.18 -3.56
C PHE A 79 61.99 -21.42 -2.33
N LYS A 80 62.47 -20.35 -1.68
CA LYS A 80 63.25 -20.44 -0.42
C LYS A 80 62.38 -20.79 0.78
N MET A 81 61.12 -20.36 0.76
CA MET A 81 60.14 -20.63 1.80
C MET A 81 59.79 -22.13 1.84
N ILE A 82 59.67 -22.77 0.68
CA ILE A 82 59.44 -24.22 0.57
C ILE A 82 60.74 -25.05 0.63
N GLY A 83 61.89 -24.40 0.81
CA GLY A 83 63.17 -25.07 1.12
C GLY A 83 64.05 -25.44 -0.07
N PHE A 84 63.80 -24.92 -1.28
CA PHE A 84 64.74 -25.08 -2.39
C PHE A 84 65.96 -24.17 -2.23
N ALA A 85 67.15 -24.69 -2.58
CA ALA A 85 68.40 -23.93 -2.57
C ALA A 85 68.43 -22.81 -3.63
N ASN A 86 67.84 -23.06 -4.80
CA ASN A 86 67.75 -22.10 -5.90
C ASN A 86 66.47 -22.34 -6.72
N LYS A 87 66.09 -21.32 -7.49
CA LYS A 87 64.90 -21.35 -8.36
C LYS A 87 64.98 -22.43 -9.45
N GLY A 88 66.17 -22.72 -9.97
CA GLY A 88 66.36 -23.77 -10.99
C GLY A 88 65.91 -25.15 -10.51
N ASN A 89 66.24 -25.49 -9.26
CA ASN A 89 65.81 -26.74 -8.63
C ASN A 89 64.28 -26.78 -8.47
N ALA A 90 63.67 -25.67 -8.07
CA ALA A 90 62.21 -25.57 -7.97
C ALA A 90 61.54 -25.73 -9.35
N MET A 91 62.10 -25.08 -10.38
CA MET A 91 61.58 -25.16 -11.74
C MET A 91 61.68 -26.57 -12.33
N LYS A 92 62.73 -27.33 -12.00
CA LYS A 92 62.85 -28.73 -12.40
C LYS A 92 61.70 -29.57 -11.84
N THR A 93 61.36 -29.37 -10.57
CA THR A 93 60.21 -30.04 -9.94
C THR A 93 58.88 -29.58 -10.53
N ILE A 94 58.76 -28.30 -10.88
CA ILE A 94 57.55 -27.76 -11.50
C ILE A 94 57.32 -28.38 -12.88
N LYS A 95 58.32 -28.31 -13.76
CA LYS A 95 58.25 -28.87 -15.13
C LYS A 95 57.99 -30.38 -15.16
N SER A 96 58.37 -31.12 -14.12
CA SER A 96 58.16 -32.57 -14.07
C SER A 96 56.81 -33.01 -13.50
N ASN A 97 56.08 -32.14 -12.78
CA ASN A 97 54.85 -32.52 -12.07
C ASN A 97 53.63 -31.66 -12.43
N PHE A 98 53.81 -30.57 -13.17
CA PHE A 98 52.75 -29.58 -13.46
C PHE A 98 52.79 -29.15 -14.93
N VAL A 99 51.64 -28.69 -15.43
CA VAL A 99 51.41 -28.34 -16.84
C VAL A 99 51.49 -26.83 -17.04
N GLU A 100 52.29 -26.39 -18.02
CA GLU A 100 52.39 -24.97 -18.38
C GLU A 100 51.08 -24.45 -18.98
N ASN A 101 50.67 -23.25 -18.61
CA ASN A 101 49.41 -22.57 -18.92
C ASN A 101 48.15 -23.14 -18.23
N GLU A 102 48.26 -24.24 -17.49
CA GLU A 102 47.20 -24.74 -16.60
C GLU A 102 47.59 -24.47 -15.14
N ASP A 103 48.73 -24.99 -14.71
CA ASP A 103 49.22 -24.89 -13.33
C ASP A 103 50.08 -23.65 -13.08
N TYR A 104 50.88 -23.27 -14.09
CA TYR A 104 51.79 -22.13 -14.00
C TYR A 104 51.99 -21.42 -15.33
N LYS A 105 52.37 -20.15 -15.30
CA LYS A 105 52.66 -19.33 -16.47
C LYS A 105 54.08 -18.78 -16.40
N ILE A 106 54.78 -18.78 -17.54
CA ILE A 106 56.09 -18.15 -17.70
C ILE A 106 55.91 -16.82 -18.42
N ALA A 107 56.25 -15.70 -17.77
CA ALA A 107 56.34 -14.39 -18.39
C ALA A 107 57.81 -14.08 -18.73
N LEU A 108 58.10 -13.93 -20.01
CA LEU A 108 59.40 -13.49 -20.54
C LEU A 108 59.39 -11.98 -20.72
N PHE A 109 60.23 -11.26 -19.98
CA PHE A 109 60.52 -9.86 -20.31
C PHE A 109 61.61 -9.83 -21.39
N HIS A 110 61.25 -9.44 -22.62
CA HIS A 110 62.25 -8.99 -23.60
C HIS A 110 62.81 -7.66 -23.11
N MET A 111 64.06 -7.65 -22.62
CA MET A 111 64.76 -6.38 -22.47
C MET A 111 65.15 -5.88 -23.85
N GLU A 112 64.77 -4.66 -24.20
CA GLU A 112 65.26 -3.98 -25.39
C GLU A 112 66.80 -4.00 -25.41
N LYS A 113 67.35 -4.40 -26.57
CA LYS A 113 68.77 -4.54 -26.95
C LYS A 113 69.78 -4.04 -25.90
N ARG A 114 70.50 -4.97 -25.26
CA ARG A 114 71.76 -4.65 -24.55
C ARG A 114 72.97 -5.19 -25.31
N LYS A 115 74.00 -4.35 -25.44
CA LYS A 115 75.32 -4.69 -25.99
C LYS A 115 76.09 -5.52 -24.96
N ASN A 116 76.42 -6.76 -25.32
CA ASN A 116 77.59 -7.53 -24.89
C ASN A 116 78.00 -7.53 -23.39
N GLU A 117 77.11 -7.89 -22.47
CA GLU A 117 77.52 -8.41 -21.15
C GLU A 117 76.56 -9.54 -20.74
N GLY A 118 77.11 -10.74 -20.43
CA GLY A 118 76.37 -11.99 -20.29
C GLY A 118 75.45 -12.07 -19.07
N GLY A 119 74.19 -11.70 -19.23
CA GLY A 119 73.11 -11.96 -18.27
C GLY A 119 71.97 -12.73 -18.92
N PHE A 120 71.51 -13.82 -18.29
CA PHE A 120 70.35 -14.61 -18.76
C PHE A 120 69.04 -13.81 -18.65
N ASN A 121 68.13 -13.99 -19.61
CA ASN A 121 66.77 -13.42 -19.57
C ASN A 121 66.07 -13.84 -18.26
N LYS A 122 65.53 -12.87 -17.51
CA LYS A 122 64.86 -13.14 -16.23
C LYS A 122 63.43 -13.63 -16.49
N GLU A 123 63.25 -14.95 -16.52
CA GLU A 123 61.95 -15.61 -16.58
C GLU A 123 61.17 -15.41 -15.27
N THR A 124 59.94 -14.89 -15.33
CA THR A 124 59.04 -14.84 -14.17
C THR A 124 58.07 -16.00 -14.25
N VAL A 125 58.00 -16.81 -13.18
CA VAL A 125 57.14 -18.00 -13.13
C VAL A 125 56.05 -17.74 -12.09
N MET A 126 54.81 -17.69 -12.57
CA MET A 126 53.62 -17.42 -11.76
C MET A 126 52.82 -18.71 -11.58
N LEU A 127 52.50 -19.06 -10.34
CA LEU A 127 51.78 -20.26 -9.95
C LEU A 127 50.35 -19.89 -9.57
N ASN A 128 49.40 -20.76 -9.91
CA ASN A 128 48.08 -20.69 -9.27
C ASN A 128 48.15 -21.19 -7.81
N THR A 129 47.07 -20.97 -7.06
CA THR A 129 47.05 -21.26 -5.62
C THR A 129 47.11 -22.77 -5.35
N ASP A 130 46.43 -23.58 -6.16
CA ASP A 130 46.43 -25.05 -6.00
C ASP A 130 47.76 -25.67 -6.38
N THR A 131 48.39 -25.22 -7.45
CA THR A 131 49.73 -25.62 -7.87
C THR A 131 50.76 -25.31 -6.79
N PHE A 132 50.67 -24.15 -6.13
CA PHE A 132 51.55 -23.85 -5.00
C PHE A 132 51.35 -24.82 -3.82
N LYS A 133 50.10 -25.14 -3.46
CA LYS A 133 49.79 -26.12 -2.41
C LYS A 133 50.31 -27.51 -2.76
N ASN A 134 50.01 -27.98 -3.98
CA ASN A 134 50.46 -29.28 -4.48
C ASN A 134 51.99 -29.36 -4.56
N LEU A 135 52.66 -28.27 -4.93
CA LEU A 135 54.12 -28.19 -4.88
C LEU A 135 54.62 -28.41 -3.45
N CYS A 136 53.99 -27.78 -2.44
CA CYS A 136 54.36 -27.99 -1.04
C CYS A 136 54.12 -29.44 -0.56
N MET A 137 53.15 -30.15 -1.14
CA MET A 137 52.88 -31.56 -0.81
C MET A 137 53.90 -32.53 -1.41
N ILE A 138 54.45 -32.23 -2.58
CA ILE A 138 55.38 -33.12 -3.31
C ILE A 138 56.85 -32.87 -2.88
N VAL A 139 57.18 -31.65 -2.47
CA VAL A 139 58.55 -31.25 -2.13
C VAL A 139 59.08 -32.01 -0.92
N LYS A 140 60.23 -32.68 -1.11
CA LYS A 140 60.92 -33.49 -0.10
C LYS A 140 62.01 -32.69 0.64
N THR A 141 61.64 -31.55 1.20
CA THR A 141 62.51 -30.72 2.06
C THR A 141 61.99 -30.73 3.50
N ASP A 142 62.81 -30.36 4.47
CA ASP A 142 62.37 -30.23 5.87
C ASP A 142 61.26 -29.18 6.02
N LYS A 143 61.38 -28.04 5.33
CA LYS A 143 60.32 -27.03 5.26
C LYS A 143 59.04 -27.55 4.60
N GLY A 144 59.15 -28.33 3.53
CA GLY A 144 58.01 -28.99 2.90
C GLY A 144 57.37 -30.03 3.83
N LYS A 145 58.14 -30.70 4.70
CA LYS A 145 57.63 -31.61 5.73
C LYS A 145 56.85 -30.83 6.80
N GLU A 146 57.33 -29.66 7.23
CA GLU A 146 56.61 -28.79 8.17
C GLU A 146 55.27 -28.30 7.60
N ILE A 147 55.27 -27.80 6.35
CA ILE A 147 54.05 -27.33 5.69
C ILE A 147 53.01 -28.46 5.56
N ARG A 148 53.45 -29.69 5.24
CA ARG A 148 52.57 -30.86 5.21
C ARG A 148 51.96 -31.18 6.58
N LYS A 149 52.75 -31.14 7.65
CA LYS A 149 52.23 -31.34 9.02
C LYS A 149 51.18 -30.29 9.38
N TYR A 150 51.41 -29.04 9.01
CA TYR A 150 50.45 -27.96 9.19
C TYR A 150 49.10 -28.27 8.51
N TYR A 151 49.11 -28.71 7.24
CA TYR A 151 47.87 -29.06 6.54
C TYR A 151 47.14 -30.26 7.14
N VAL A 152 47.87 -31.30 7.59
CA VAL A 152 47.27 -32.44 8.31
C VAL A 152 46.61 -31.97 9.62
N LYS A 153 47.27 -31.07 10.35
CA LYS A 153 46.75 -30.51 11.59
C LYS A 153 45.50 -29.66 11.34
N LEU A 154 45.51 -28.86 10.27
CA LEU A 154 44.36 -28.07 9.84
C LEU A 154 43.16 -28.96 9.49
N GLU A 155 43.38 -30.05 8.75
CA GLU A 155 42.35 -31.04 8.42
C GLU A 155 41.74 -31.68 9.67
N ASN A 156 42.57 -32.06 10.65
CA ASN A 156 42.08 -32.60 11.92
C ASN A 156 41.17 -31.62 12.67
N ILE A 157 41.55 -30.33 12.74
CA ILE A 157 40.74 -29.29 13.37
C ILE A 157 39.38 -29.14 12.65
N TYR A 158 39.38 -29.12 11.31
CA TYR A 158 38.14 -29.06 10.54
C TYR A 158 37.25 -30.29 10.80
N ASN A 159 37.82 -31.49 10.78
CA ASN A 159 37.08 -32.72 11.03
C ASN A 159 36.50 -32.78 12.45
N GLU A 160 37.23 -32.28 13.45
CA GLU A 160 36.75 -32.19 14.83
C GLU A 160 35.55 -31.25 14.95
N ILE A 161 35.61 -30.05 14.34
CA ILE A 161 34.50 -29.09 14.31
C ILE A 161 33.28 -29.68 13.60
N ILE A 162 33.48 -30.32 12.44
CA ILE A 162 32.41 -30.95 11.68
C ILE A 162 31.75 -32.06 12.51
N LYS A 163 32.55 -32.89 13.19
CA LYS A 163 32.05 -33.96 14.05
C LYS A 163 31.22 -33.41 15.20
N GLU A 164 31.73 -32.42 15.93
CA GLU A 164 31.00 -31.75 17.02
C GLU A 164 29.66 -31.16 16.51
N GLN A 165 29.67 -30.50 15.35
CA GLN A 165 28.47 -29.89 14.79
C GLN A 165 27.43 -30.93 14.34
N ILE A 166 27.86 -32.09 13.84
CA ILE A 166 26.98 -33.22 13.52
C ILE A 166 26.35 -33.76 14.80
N GLU A 167 27.14 -33.98 15.86
CA GLU A 167 26.65 -34.49 17.14
C GLU A 167 25.63 -33.53 17.78
N GLU A 168 25.92 -32.22 17.80
CA GLU A 168 24.98 -31.18 18.27
C GLU A 168 23.66 -31.17 17.47
N SER A 169 23.76 -31.29 16.14
CA SER A 169 22.59 -31.32 15.27
C SER A 169 21.75 -32.59 15.48
N GLN A 170 22.39 -33.73 15.74
CA GLN A 170 21.71 -35.00 16.03
C GLN A 170 20.94 -34.93 17.36
N SER A 171 21.58 -34.43 18.43
CA SER A 171 20.92 -34.24 19.73
C SER A 171 19.72 -33.29 19.64
N ALA A 172 19.85 -32.18 18.91
CA ALA A 172 18.74 -31.25 18.70
C ALA A 172 17.57 -31.90 17.92
N LEU A 173 17.87 -32.76 16.96
CA LEU A 173 16.85 -33.49 16.20
C LEU A 173 16.13 -34.54 17.07
N GLU A 174 16.85 -35.24 17.95
CA GLU A 174 16.26 -36.19 18.90
C GLU A 174 15.33 -35.49 19.90
N GLU A 175 15.74 -34.33 20.42
CA GLU A 175 14.91 -33.53 21.32
C GLU A 175 13.62 -33.06 20.62
N GLN A 176 13.71 -32.61 19.37
CA GLN A 176 12.53 -32.24 18.58
C GLN A 176 11.60 -33.42 18.32
N LYS A 177 12.14 -34.62 18.04
CA LYS A 177 11.33 -35.83 17.87
C LYS A 177 10.60 -36.20 19.15
N LEU A 178 11.26 -36.11 20.31
CA LEU A 178 10.63 -36.38 21.60
C LEU A 178 9.51 -35.38 21.89
N LEU A 179 9.72 -34.11 21.58
CA LEU A 179 8.72 -33.05 21.74
C LEU A 179 7.50 -33.27 20.82
N LEU A 180 7.72 -33.73 19.59
CA LEU A 180 6.64 -34.12 18.67
C LEU A 180 5.84 -35.31 19.21
N ILE A 181 6.50 -36.36 19.68
CA ILE A 181 5.83 -37.53 20.27
C ILE A 181 4.97 -37.12 21.47
N ASN A 182 5.47 -36.22 22.32
CA ASN A 182 4.71 -35.72 23.47
C ASN A 182 3.50 -34.88 23.04
N LYS A 183 3.65 -34.03 22.01
CA LYS A 183 2.52 -33.28 21.44
C LYS A 183 1.47 -34.19 20.79
N ASP A 184 1.89 -35.25 20.11
CA ASP A 184 0.96 -36.21 19.50
C ASP A 184 0.15 -36.94 20.58
N LYS A 185 0.78 -37.34 21.69
CA LYS A 185 0.07 -37.93 22.84
C LYS A 185 -0.93 -36.96 23.47
N GLU A 186 -0.52 -35.71 23.70
CA GLU A 186 -1.40 -34.67 24.26
C GLU A 186 -2.60 -34.39 23.32
N LEU A 187 -2.39 -34.45 22.01
CA LEU A 187 -3.43 -34.27 21.01
C LEU A 187 -4.41 -35.46 20.98
N GLU A 188 -3.92 -36.67 21.19
CA GLU A 188 -4.74 -37.88 21.30
C GLU A 188 -5.59 -37.90 22.58
N GLU A 189 -4.99 -37.52 23.72
CA GLU A 189 -5.72 -37.31 24.98
C GLU A 189 -6.79 -36.21 24.86
N ASN A 190 -6.47 -35.09 24.21
CA ASN A 190 -7.43 -34.02 23.95
C ASN A 190 -8.57 -34.46 23.03
N LYS A 191 -8.31 -35.30 22.02
CA LYS A 191 -9.36 -35.88 21.15
C LYS A 191 -10.30 -36.78 21.96
N GLU A 192 -9.77 -37.65 22.82
CA GLU A 192 -10.60 -38.50 23.69
C GLU A 192 -11.46 -37.66 24.65
N GLN A 193 -10.90 -36.59 25.22
CA GLN A 193 -11.66 -35.64 26.03
C GLN A 193 -12.74 -34.93 25.21
N PHE A 194 -12.46 -34.53 23.97
CA PHE A 194 -13.43 -33.89 23.08
C PHE A 194 -14.57 -34.84 22.68
N GLU A 195 -14.26 -36.11 22.42
CA GLU A 195 -15.26 -37.15 22.17
C GLU A 195 -16.14 -37.41 23.41
N ASN A 196 -15.55 -37.38 24.60
CA ASN A 196 -16.32 -37.46 25.85
C ASN A 196 -17.17 -36.20 26.11
N LEU A 197 -16.70 -35.00 25.75
CA LEU A 197 -17.48 -33.76 25.79
C LEU A 197 -18.63 -33.75 24.77
N LYS A 198 -18.43 -34.32 23.57
CA LYS A 198 -19.51 -34.51 22.58
C LYS A 198 -20.66 -35.37 23.12
N LYS A 199 -20.37 -36.36 23.97
CA LYS A 199 -21.40 -37.20 24.63
C LYS A 199 -22.20 -36.44 25.70
N LEU A 200 -21.71 -35.30 26.18
CA LEU A 200 -22.32 -34.49 27.26
C LEU A 200 -23.11 -33.27 26.74
N LYS A 201 -23.40 -33.19 25.43
CA LYS A 201 -24.11 -32.06 24.82
C LYS A 201 -25.44 -31.77 25.54
N THR A 202 -25.46 -30.66 26.26
CA THR A 202 -26.63 -30.17 26.98
C THR A 202 -27.57 -29.44 26.02
N LYS A 203 -28.89 -29.69 26.12
CA LYS A 203 -29.90 -28.99 25.32
C LYS A 203 -29.92 -27.50 25.72
N ARG A 204 -29.62 -26.59 24.79
CA ARG A 204 -29.48 -25.15 25.01
C ARG A 204 -30.78 -24.39 24.89
N TRP A 205 -31.72 -24.84 24.04
CA TRP A 205 -32.96 -24.10 23.73
C TRP A 205 -34.23 -24.74 24.29
N PHE A 206 -34.09 -25.56 25.34
CA PHE A 206 -35.19 -26.24 26.03
C PHE A 206 -36.29 -25.32 26.60
N ASN A 207 -36.04 -24.00 26.68
CA ASN A 207 -36.97 -22.99 27.20
C ASN A 207 -37.73 -22.21 26.12
N GLN A 208 -37.40 -22.34 24.84
CA GLN A 208 -37.87 -21.42 23.81
C GLN A 208 -39.32 -21.66 23.34
N GLU A 209 -40.13 -20.62 23.12
CA GLU A 209 -41.49 -20.81 22.62
C GLU A 209 -41.52 -21.31 21.16
N SER A 210 -42.59 -22.01 20.78
CA SER A 210 -42.78 -22.42 19.37
C SER A 210 -43.02 -21.18 18.51
N GLY A 211 -42.39 -21.12 17.34
CA GLY A 211 -42.47 -20.00 16.42
C GLY A 211 -41.49 -20.15 15.27
N ASP A 212 -41.75 -19.42 14.19
CA ASP A 212 -40.94 -19.43 12.98
C ASP A 212 -39.49 -19.00 13.28
N THR A 213 -38.55 -19.92 13.06
CA THR A 213 -37.15 -19.77 13.42
C THR A 213 -36.26 -20.34 12.32
N VAL A 214 -35.20 -19.61 11.99
CA VAL A 214 -34.11 -20.10 11.14
C VAL A 214 -32.91 -20.41 12.03
N TYR A 215 -32.18 -21.47 11.72
CA TYR A 215 -31.04 -21.94 12.49
C TYR A 215 -29.87 -22.32 11.59
N ALA A 216 -28.66 -22.21 12.14
CA ALA A 216 -27.44 -22.72 11.54
C ALA A 216 -26.86 -23.84 12.41
N ILE A 217 -26.54 -24.97 11.78
CA ILE A 217 -25.92 -26.14 12.40
C ILE A 217 -24.59 -26.43 11.72
N LYS A 218 -23.56 -26.72 12.51
CA LYS A 218 -22.24 -27.10 12.03
C LYS A 218 -22.13 -28.63 12.06
N VAL A 219 -21.87 -29.22 10.90
CA VAL A 219 -21.67 -30.66 10.70
C VAL A 219 -20.37 -30.84 9.93
N ASP A 220 -19.35 -31.44 10.56
CA ASP A 220 -18.05 -31.73 9.92
C ASP A 220 -17.45 -30.56 9.12
N ASN A 221 -17.42 -29.37 9.73
CA ASN A 221 -16.96 -28.10 9.15
C ASN A 221 -17.80 -27.52 8.00
N ILE A 222 -18.93 -28.11 7.65
CA ILE A 222 -19.91 -27.55 6.72
C ILE A 222 -21.09 -26.99 7.51
N ILE A 223 -21.63 -25.85 7.06
CA ILE A 223 -22.75 -25.20 7.71
C ILE A 223 -24.04 -25.54 6.98
N LYS A 224 -25.00 -26.10 7.69
CA LYS A 224 -26.37 -26.27 7.21
C LYS A 224 -27.26 -25.18 7.78
N ILE A 225 -27.99 -24.49 6.91
CA ILE A 225 -28.94 -23.44 7.28
C ILE A 225 -30.34 -23.98 7.02
N GLY A 226 -31.13 -24.14 8.08
CA GLY A 226 -32.47 -24.71 8.00
C GLY A 226 -33.49 -23.92 8.79
N LYS A 227 -34.76 -24.29 8.62
CA LYS A 227 -35.89 -23.69 9.33
C LYS A 227 -36.62 -24.66 10.26
N THR A 228 -37.28 -24.11 11.26
CA THR A 228 -38.14 -24.86 12.17
C THR A 228 -39.18 -23.95 12.81
N ARG A 229 -40.36 -24.51 13.11
CA ARG A 229 -41.37 -23.86 13.97
C ARG A 229 -41.23 -24.28 15.43
N ASN A 230 -40.41 -25.29 15.69
CA ASN A 230 -40.15 -25.81 17.03
C ASN A 230 -38.68 -26.17 17.16
N ILE A 231 -37.90 -25.23 17.69
CA ILE A 231 -36.46 -25.38 17.85
C ILE A 231 -36.09 -26.46 18.87
N LYS A 232 -36.91 -26.68 19.91
CA LYS A 232 -36.69 -27.73 20.93
C LYS A 232 -36.65 -29.13 20.32
N LYS A 233 -37.66 -29.45 19.49
CA LYS A 233 -37.75 -30.73 18.80
C LYS A 233 -36.60 -30.89 17.80
N ARG A 234 -36.22 -29.79 17.12
CA ARG A 234 -35.15 -29.80 16.12
C ARG A 234 -33.77 -29.98 16.75
N GLU A 235 -33.48 -29.28 17.84
CA GLU A 235 -32.26 -29.46 18.63
C GLU A 235 -32.17 -30.88 19.16
N SER A 236 -33.25 -31.41 19.76
CA SER A 236 -33.28 -32.79 20.28
C SER A 236 -32.92 -33.80 19.19
N TYR A 237 -33.47 -33.67 17.98
CA TYR A 237 -33.13 -34.55 16.86
C TYR A 237 -31.62 -34.53 16.53
N TYR A 238 -30.97 -33.37 16.55
CA TYR A 238 -29.54 -33.28 16.23
C TYR A 238 -28.63 -33.69 17.39
N THR A 239 -29.00 -33.35 18.63
CA THR A 239 -28.28 -33.77 19.84
C THR A 239 -28.37 -35.28 20.03
N ASP A 240 -29.56 -35.87 19.90
CA ASP A 240 -29.80 -37.30 20.15
C ASP A 240 -29.11 -38.18 19.09
N ASN A 241 -29.02 -37.70 17.83
CA ASN A 241 -28.33 -38.41 16.74
C ASN A 241 -26.85 -38.04 16.58
N GLN A 242 -26.30 -37.16 17.43
CA GLN A 242 -24.90 -36.69 17.39
C GLN A 242 -24.44 -36.09 16.04
N ILE A 243 -25.38 -35.55 15.25
CA ILE A 243 -25.11 -35.12 13.86
C ILE A 243 -24.36 -33.78 13.80
N GLY A 244 -24.54 -32.89 14.79
CA GLY A 244 -23.89 -31.58 14.80
C GLY A 244 -24.44 -30.67 15.89
N ASP A 245 -23.84 -29.49 16.05
CA ASP A 245 -24.29 -28.47 17.00
C ASP A 245 -24.93 -27.31 16.26
N ILE A 246 -26.21 -27.05 16.57
CA ILE A 246 -26.80 -25.76 16.24
C ILE A 246 -25.95 -24.73 17.01
N PHE A 247 -25.53 -23.66 16.34
CA PHE A 247 -24.73 -22.62 16.98
C PHE A 247 -25.40 -21.25 16.90
N TYR A 248 -26.35 -21.09 15.97
CA TYR A 248 -27.10 -19.85 15.83
C TYR A 248 -28.56 -20.11 15.52
N ILE A 249 -29.44 -19.30 16.12
CA ILE A 249 -30.87 -19.30 15.85
C ILE A 249 -31.38 -17.86 15.81
N LYS A 250 -32.34 -17.59 14.92
CA LYS A 250 -33.01 -16.30 14.82
C LYS A 250 -34.50 -16.52 14.62
N ARG A 251 -35.31 -15.96 15.52
CA ARG A 251 -36.77 -15.91 15.37
C ARG A 251 -37.13 -14.91 14.29
N CYS A 252 -38.17 -15.21 13.53
CA CYS A 252 -38.60 -14.40 12.41
C CYS A 252 -40.10 -14.52 12.17
N TYR A 253 -40.65 -13.66 11.30
CA TYR A 253 -42.08 -13.70 10.97
C TYR A 253 -42.44 -14.80 9.97
N ASN A 254 -41.53 -15.14 9.05
CA ASN A 254 -41.75 -16.19 8.04
C ASN A 254 -40.45 -16.95 7.75
N CYS A 255 -40.25 -18.07 8.44
CA CYS A 255 -39.02 -18.86 8.28
C CYS A 255 -38.92 -19.53 6.91
N ASP A 256 -40.05 -19.78 6.23
CA ASP A 256 -40.08 -20.39 4.90
C ASP A 256 -39.52 -19.45 3.82
N LEU A 257 -39.81 -18.14 3.93
CA LEU A 257 -39.28 -17.13 3.01
C LEU A 257 -37.82 -16.80 3.31
N ILE A 258 -37.49 -16.57 4.59
CA ILE A 258 -36.14 -16.18 5.01
C ILE A 258 -35.12 -17.25 4.64
N GLU A 259 -35.41 -18.53 4.89
CA GLU A 259 -34.54 -19.63 4.49
C GLU A 259 -34.23 -19.59 2.99
N LYS A 260 -35.25 -19.43 2.14
CA LYS A 260 -35.08 -19.38 0.68
C LYS A 260 -34.21 -18.20 0.25
N VAL A 261 -34.36 -17.04 0.89
CA VAL A 261 -33.56 -15.86 0.58
C VAL A 261 -32.11 -16.05 1.02
N ILE A 262 -31.85 -16.58 2.21
CA ILE A 262 -30.49 -16.90 2.68
C ILE A 262 -29.82 -17.90 1.73
N HIS A 263 -30.54 -18.95 1.37
CA HIS A 263 -30.10 -19.96 0.42
C HIS A 263 -29.72 -19.38 -0.94
N HIS A 264 -30.49 -18.39 -1.43
CA HIS A 264 -30.20 -17.71 -2.68
C HIS A 264 -28.99 -16.77 -2.59
N ILE A 265 -28.82 -16.05 -1.47
CA ILE A 265 -27.66 -15.17 -1.26
C ILE A 265 -26.36 -15.98 -1.20
N LEU A 266 -26.39 -17.16 -0.57
CA LEU A 266 -25.22 -18.01 -0.36
C LEU A 266 -25.02 -19.05 -1.47
N ASP A 267 -25.71 -18.93 -2.60
CA ASP A 267 -25.76 -19.98 -3.63
C ASP A 267 -24.39 -20.29 -4.24
N LYS A 268 -23.51 -19.29 -4.35
CA LYS A 268 -22.11 -19.45 -4.77
C LYS A 268 -21.31 -20.41 -3.87
N HIS A 269 -21.68 -20.50 -2.60
CA HIS A 269 -21.00 -21.32 -1.59
C HIS A 269 -21.71 -22.64 -1.32
N ARG A 270 -22.71 -23.00 -2.14
CA ARG A 270 -23.47 -24.23 -1.99
C ARG A 270 -22.67 -25.41 -2.56
N GLU A 271 -22.48 -26.46 -1.75
CA GLU A 271 -21.68 -27.63 -2.13
C GLU A 271 -22.37 -28.50 -3.21
N GLU A 272 -23.70 -28.61 -3.19
CA GLU A 272 -24.46 -29.29 -4.23
C GLU A 272 -25.84 -28.67 -4.44
N ASN A 273 -26.32 -28.70 -5.68
CA ASN A 273 -27.67 -28.26 -6.05
C ASN A 273 -28.74 -28.96 -5.20
N ASN A 274 -29.67 -28.19 -4.64
CA ASN A 274 -30.78 -28.63 -3.78
C ASN A 274 -30.41 -29.11 -2.36
N LYS A 275 -29.15 -29.01 -1.92
CA LYS A 275 -28.76 -29.25 -0.52
C LYS A 275 -28.72 -27.95 0.29
N GLU A 276 -29.16 -27.99 1.54
CA GLU A 276 -29.12 -26.86 2.50
C GLU A 276 -27.71 -26.63 3.11
N TRP A 277 -26.65 -27.04 2.41
CA TRP A 277 -25.27 -27.13 2.94
C TRP A 277 -24.37 -26.12 2.23
N PHE A 278 -23.63 -25.34 3.02
CA PHE A 278 -22.82 -24.22 2.56
C PHE A 278 -21.41 -24.29 3.16
N ASN A 279 -20.42 -24.04 2.32
CA ASN A 279 -19.01 -23.96 2.70
C ASN A 279 -18.63 -22.50 2.97
N ILE A 280 -18.92 -22.07 4.19
CA ILE A 280 -18.76 -20.69 4.67
C ILE A 280 -18.33 -20.67 6.14
N SER A 281 -17.83 -19.52 6.60
CA SER A 281 -17.50 -19.33 8.02
C SER A 281 -18.74 -19.14 8.91
N ASP A 282 -18.60 -19.45 10.20
CA ASP A 282 -19.66 -19.25 11.22
C ASP A 282 -20.10 -17.77 11.26
N GLU A 283 -19.15 -16.84 11.13
CA GLU A 283 -19.39 -15.38 11.10
C GLU A 283 -20.24 -14.96 9.90
N LEU A 284 -19.92 -15.47 8.70
CA LEU A 284 -20.68 -15.16 7.48
C LEU A 284 -22.10 -15.73 7.56
N ALA A 285 -22.26 -16.92 8.14
CA ALA A 285 -23.57 -17.53 8.35
C ALA A 285 -24.44 -16.68 9.30
N ILE A 286 -23.90 -16.27 10.45
CA ILE A 286 -24.61 -15.41 11.42
C ILE A 286 -24.97 -14.08 10.77
N TYR A 287 -24.01 -13.42 10.14
CA TYR A 287 -24.20 -12.13 9.49
C TYR A 287 -25.28 -12.19 8.41
N THR A 288 -25.26 -13.23 7.58
CA THR A 288 -26.27 -13.41 6.52
C THR A 288 -27.66 -13.65 7.09
N ILE A 289 -27.79 -14.52 8.11
CA ILE A 289 -29.08 -14.78 8.77
C ILE A 289 -29.62 -13.51 9.40
N ASP A 290 -28.79 -12.73 10.08
CA ASP A 290 -29.20 -11.47 10.72
C ASP A 290 -29.63 -10.42 9.72
N ILE A 291 -28.86 -10.21 8.64
CA ILE A 291 -29.24 -9.27 7.59
C ILE A 291 -30.59 -9.65 7.00
N VAL A 292 -30.77 -10.92 6.61
CA VAL A 292 -32.00 -11.33 5.92
C VAL A 292 -33.21 -11.24 6.87
N CYS A 293 -33.07 -11.68 8.12
CA CYS A 293 -34.13 -11.55 9.11
C CYS A 293 -34.45 -10.08 9.37
N ASP A 294 -33.45 -9.24 9.64
CA ASP A 294 -33.67 -7.82 9.92
C ASP A 294 -34.25 -7.09 8.69
N PHE A 295 -33.81 -7.45 7.48
CA PHE A 295 -34.30 -6.88 6.23
C PHE A 295 -35.73 -7.29 5.90
N LEU A 296 -36.11 -8.54 6.16
CA LEU A 296 -37.48 -8.97 5.86
C LEU A 296 -38.45 -8.59 6.99
N ASP A 297 -38.03 -8.66 8.26
CA ASP A 297 -38.91 -8.46 9.40
C ASP A 297 -39.09 -6.98 9.75
N LYS A 298 -38.00 -6.17 9.81
CA LYS A 298 -38.11 -4.75 10.21
C LYS A 298 -38.81 -3.90 9.16
N PHE A 299 -38.73 -4.30 7.89
CA PHE A 299 -39.33 -3.57 6.79
C PHE A 299 -40.83 -3.77 6.64
N ILE A 300 -41.42 -4.75 7.33
CA ILE A 300 -42.88 -4.92 7.39
C ILE A 300 -43.52 -3.65 7.93
N GLY A 301 -43.00 -3.12 9.03
CA GLY A 301 -43.57 -1.95 9.72
C GLY A 301 -43.25 -0.59 9.11
N CYS A 302 -42.26 -0.50 8.21
CA CYS A 302 -41.85 0.76 7.58
C CYS A 302 -41.93 0.72 6.05
N SER A 303 -42.66 -0.25 5.49
CA SER A 303 -42.77 -0.49 4.05
C SER A 303 -43.22 0.75 3.26
N GLU A 304 -44.10 1.58 3.83
CA GLU A 304 -44.56 2.83 3.23
C GLU A 304 -43.47 3.91 3.16
N ASN A 305 -42.49 3.87 4.06
CA ASN A 305 -41.39 4.84 4.17
C ASN A 305 -40.10 4.37 3.47
N LEU A 306 -40.09 3.16 2.89
CA LEU A 306 -38.96 2.62 2.11
C LEU A 306 -38.45 3.60 1.03
N PRO A 307 -39.32 4.28 0.24
CA PRO A 307 -38.85 5.23 -0.78
C PRO A 307 -38.10 6.45 -0.22
N LEU A 308 -38.33 6.83 1.05
CA LEU A 308 -37.65 7.96 1.71
C LEU A 308 -36.23 7.59 2.15
N SER A 309 -35.98 6.30 2.38
CA SER A 309 -34.71 5.80 2.92
C SER A 309 -33.59 5.67 1.88
N ASN A 310 -33.90 5.82 0.59
CA ASN A 310 -32.99 5.63 -0.55
C ASN A 310 -32.18 4.31 -0.48
N ILE A 311 -32.74 3.27 0.16
CA ILE A 311 -32.05 1.98 0.38
C ILE A 311 -31.67 1.30 -0.93
N LYS A 312 -32.46 1.50 -1.98
CA LYS A 312 -32.17 0.97 -3.31
C LYS A 312 -30.84 1.52 -3.84
N GLU A 313 -30.61 2.82 -3.69
CA GLU A 313 -29.37 3.46 -4.09
C GLU A 313 -28.18 2.94 -3.26
N TYR A 314 -28.34 2.77 -1.93
CA TYR A 314 -27.30 2.22 -1.07
C TYR A 314 -26.91 0.78 -1.42
N ILE A 315 -27.89 -0.09 -1.72
CA ILE A 315 -27.62 -1.48 -2.11
C ILE A 315 -26.81 -1.51 -3.41
N ASN A 316 -27.18 -0.69 -4.39
CA ASN A 316 -26.45 -0.60 -5.66
C ASN A 316 -25.01 -0.10 -5.46
N THR A 317 -24.82 0.98 -4.71
CA THR A 317 -23.47 1.50 -4.42
C THR A 317 -22.63 0.48 -3.64
N SER A 318 -23.23 -0.23 -2.67
CA SER A 318 -22.51 -1.25 -1.90
C SER A 318 -22.08 -2.42 -2.79
N TYR A 319 -22.94 -2.83 -3.73
CA TYR A 319 -22.62 -3.87 -4.72
C TYR A 319 -21.49 -3.43 -5.68
N GLU A 320 -21.55 -2.20 -6.19
CA GLU A 320 -20.52 -1.64 -7.06
C GLU A 320 -19.16 -1.54 -6.36
N CYS A 321 -19.12 -1.12 -5.09
CA CYS A 321 -17.88 -1.03 -4.30
C CYS A 321 -17.23 -2.39 -4.04
N ILE A 322 -17.98 -3.50 -4.08
CA ILE A 322 -17.45 -4.85 -3.82
C ILE A 322 -16.91 -5.51 -5.10
N ASN A 323 -17.34 -5.07 -6.29
CA ASN A 323 -17.05 -5.72 -7.58
C ASN A 323 -16.15 -4.90 -8.53
N GLU A 324 -15.28 -4.02 -8.03
CA GLU A 324 -14.43 -3.14 -8.86
C GLU A 324 -13.41 -3.85 -9.79
N GLU A 325 -13.25 -5.18 -9.75
CA GLU A 325 -12.21 -5.90 -10.50
C GLU A 325 -12.51 -6.18 -12.01
N ASP A 326 -13.74 -5.98 -12.51
CA ASP A 326 -14.10 -6.41 -13.88
C ASP A 326 -14.10 -5.31 -14.97
N LEU A 327 -13.57 -4.09 -14.70
CA LEU A 327 -13.69 -2.96 -15.65
C LEU A 327 -12.49 -2.68 -16.58
N ASP A 328 -11.39 -3.44 -16.50
CA ASP A 328 -10.13 -3.07 -17.16
C ASP A 328 -9.82 -3.77 -18.51
N THR A 329 -10.81 -4.35 -19.21
CA THR A 329 -10.54 -4.94 -20.55
C THR A 329 -11.58 -4.59 -21.62
N PHE A 330 -11.74 -3.31 -21.96
CA PHE A 330 -12.31 -2.92 -23.26
C PHE A 330 -11.67 -1.60 -23.76
N GLN A 331 -10.41 -1.69 -24.18
CA GLN A 331 -9.86 -0.85 -25.24
C GLN A 331 -9.41 -1.77 -26.38
N GLU A 332 -9.59 -1.29 -27.61
CA GLU A 332 -9.38 -1.96 -28.92
C GLU A 332 -10.61 -2.82 -29.32
N ASP A 333 -11.36 -2.58 -30.40
CA ASP A 333 -11.09 -1.92 -31.66
C ASP A 333 -12.38 -1.37 -32.31
N LYS A 334 -12.24 -0.30 -33.10
CA LYS A 334 -13.21 0.05 -34.13
C LYS A 334 -12.99 -0.87 -35.33
N HIS A 335 -13.99 -1.67 -35.72
CA HIS A 335 -14.30 -1.89 -37.14
C HIS A 335 -15.72 -2.44 -37.32
N GLU A 336 -16.37 -1.94 -38.37
CA GLU A 336 -17.72 -2.27 -38.83
C GLU A 336 -17.87 -3.74 -39.21
N ASN A 337 -18.99 -4.36 -38.83
CA ASN A 337 -19.89 -4.96 -39.82
C ASN A 337 -21.27 -5.30 -39.24
N LYS A 338 -22.29 -4.99 -40.05
CA LYS A 338 -23.68 -5.37 -39.86
C LYS A 338 -23.86 -6.88 -40.06
N ASP A 339 -24.93 -7.37 -39.42
CA ASP A 339 -25.62 -8.63 -39.70
C ASP A 339 -24.91 -9.92 -39.26
N ASN A 340 -25.14 -10.31 -38.00
CA ASN A 340 -25.84 -11.57 -37.78
C ASN A 340 -26.52 -11.64 -36.40
N LYS A 341 -27.80 -11.97 -36.49
CA LYS A 341 -28.80 -12.10 -35.45
C LYS A 341 -28.79 -13.57 -35.01
N LEU A 342 -28.50 -13.85 -33.73
CA LEU A 342 -29.34 -14.70 -32.87
C LEU A 342 -28.68 -14.97 -31.49
N ASN A 343 -29.39 -14.48 -30.46
CA ASN A 343 -29.69 -15.09 -29.16
C ASN A 343 -28.58 -15.61 -28.23
N LEU A 344 -28.48 -14.95 -27.08
CA LEU A 344 -28.95 -15.54 -25.83
C LEU A 344 -29.59 -14.47 -24.93
N ASN A 345 -30.91 -14.30 -25.05
CA ASN A 345 -31.75 -13.77 -23.99
C ASN A 345 -32.33 -14.95 -23.21
N ASN A 346 -32.29 -14.88 -21.87
CA ASN A 346 -33.34 -15.25 -20.91
C ASN A 346 -32.68 -15.21 -19.52
N SER A 347 -32.97 -14.24 -18.66
CA SER A 347 -34.25 -14.19 -17.97
C SER A 347 -34.78 -12.76 -17.78
N SER A 348 -35.93 -12.52 -18.39
CA SER A 348 -36.85 -11.47 -17.98
C SER A 348 -37.65 -11.91 -16.75
N MET A 349 -37.66 -11.11 -15.68
CA MET A 349 -38.92 -10.82 -14.97
C MET A 349 -38.86 -9.50 -14.20
N LEU A 350 -39.56 -8.52 -14.78
CA LEU A 350 -40.34 -7.44 -14.16
C LEU A 350 -39.81 -6.75 -12.89
N ASN A 351 -39.31 -5.53 -13.10
CA ASN A 351 -39.80 -4.38 -12.33
C ASN A 351 -39.92 -3.17 -13.25
N LYS A 352 -41.15 -2.83 -13.66
CA LYS A 352 -41.46 -1.56 -14.31
C LYS A 352 -41.55 -0.50 -13.20
N VAL A 353 -40.39 -0.05 -12.72
CA VAL A 353 -40.29 1.11 -11.83
C VAL A 353 -40.55 2.36 -12.67
N VAL A 354 -41.26 3.34 -12.11
CA VAL A 354 -41.47 4.66 -12.72
C VAL A 354 -40.15 5.13 -13.32
N LYS A 355 -40.14 5.28 -14.65
CA LYS A 355 -38.98 5.74 -15.39
C LYS A 355 -38.57 7.10 -14.83
N ILE A 356 -37.36 7.23 -14.30
CA ILE A 356 -36.63 8.49 -14.42
C ILE A 356 -36.31 8.58 -15.91
N GLU A 357 -37.15 9.27 -16.65
CA GLU A 357 -37.13 9.27 -18.12
C GLU A 357 -35.97 10.11 -18.67
N CYS A 358 -35.40 10.99 -17.84
CA CYS A 358 -34.27 11.86 -18.17
C CYS A 358 -33.56 12.38 -16.90
N ASN A 359 -32.28 12.79 -17.01
CA ASN A 359 -31.52 13.44 -15.93
C ASN A 359 -32.20 14.70 -15.37
N ASP A 360 -33.10 15.33 -16.13
CA ASP A 360 -33.92 16.45 -15.69
C ASP A 360 -34.82 16.08 -14.50
N ASP A 361 -35.37 14.86 -14.45
CA ASP A 361 -36.26 14.45 -13.35
C ASP A 361 -35.49 14.23 -12.05
N LYS A 362 -34.24 13.75 -12.13
CA LYS A 362 -33.32 13.67 -10.99
C LYS A 362 -33.04 15.07 -10.42
N ILE A 363 -32.89 16.08 -11.29
CA ILE A 363 -32.64 17.47 -10.87
C ILE A 363 -33.90 18.09 -10.27
N LYS A 364 -35.10 17.83 -10.83
CA LYS A 364 -36.37 18.26 -10.23
C LYS A 364 -36.56 17.68 -8.83
N LYS A 365 -36.27 16.39 -8.64
CA LYS A 365 -36.35 15.71 -7.34
C LYS A 365 -35.42 16.36 -6.31
N PHE A 366 -34.16 16.63 -6.69
CA PHE A 366 -33.23 17.38 -5.86
C PHE A 366 -33.79 18.75 -5.44
N ILE A 367 -34.36 19.50 -6.38
CA ILE A 367 -34.92 20.82 -6.10
C ILE A 367 -36.08 20.70 -5.10
N SER A 368 -37.00 19.76 -5.30
CA SER A 368 -38.15 19.60 -4.40
C SER A 368 -37.77 19.15 -2.99
N GLU A 369 -36.77 18.28 -2.87
CA GLU A 369 -36.39 17.68 -1.58
C GLU A 369 -35.41 18.57 -0.81
N PHE A 370 -34.50 19.24 -1.52
CA PHE A 370 -33.27 19.79 -0.95
C PHE A 370 -33.08 21.30 -1.18
N CYS A 371 -34.00 21.96 -1.88
CA CYS A 371 -33.98 23.40 -2.11
C CYS A 371 -35.24 24.12 -1.61
N GLU A 372 -35.09 25.41 -1.38
CA GLU A 372 -36.14 26.37 -1.03
C GLU A 372 -36.30 27.35 -2.20
N LEU A 373 -37.54 27.50 -2.66
CA LEU A 373 -37.91 28.41 -3.76
C LEU A 373 -38.48 29.70 -3.18
N GLY A 374 -38.11 30.83 -3.77
CA GLY A 374 -38.60 32.15 -3.36
C GLY A 374 -37.83 33.27 -4.03
N ASP A 375 -38.50 34.37 -4.33
CA ASP A 375 -37.92 35.48 -5.12
C ASP A 375 -36.73 36.15 -4.42
N GLU A 376 -36.70 36.13 -3.09
CA GLU A 376 -35.58 36.64 -2.29
C GLU A 376 -34.39 35.67 -2.22
N ASN A 377 -34.59 34.40 -2.60
CA ASN A 377 -33.55 33.38 -2.54
C ASN A 377 -32.56 33.56 -3.69
N SER A 378 -31.26 33.55 -3.35
CA SER A 378 -30.19 33.51 -4.33
C SER A 378 -29.03 32.67 -3.84
N VAL A 379 -28.37 31.97 -4.76
CA VAL A 379 -27.27 31.07 -4.42
C VAL A 379 -26.21 31.05 -5.51
N LEU A 380 -24.95 30.90 -5.11
CA LEU A 380 -23.85 30.68 -6.05
C LEU A 380 -24.08 29.40 -6.85
N SER A 381 -23.81 29.44 -8.15
CA SER A 381 -23.99 28.26 -9.02
C SER A 381 -23.18 27.05 -8.53
N TYR A 382 -22.02 27.32 -7.94
CA TYR A 382 -21.10 26.30 -7.45
C TYR A 382 -21.59 25.68 -6.14
N GLU A 383 -22.22 26.47 -5.27
CA GLU A 383 -22.81 26.02 -4.01
C GLU A 383 -24.01 25.13 -4.25
N LEU A 384 -24.89 25.56 -5.16
CA LEU A 384 -26.06 24.79 -5.55
C LEU A 384 -25.67 23.48 -6.23
N PHE A 385 -24.60 23.49 -7.05
CA PHE A 385 -24.03 22.26 -7.60
C PHE A 385 -23.36 21.38 -6.53
N GLY A 386 -22.70 21.98 -5.54
CA GLY A 386 -22.16 21.26 -4.38
C GLY A 386 -23.27 20.55 -3.60
N ALA A 387 -24.39 21.23 -3.38
CA ALA A 387 -25.57 20.65 -2.74
C ALA A 387 -26.14 19.48 -3.54
N TYR A 388 -26.29 19.66 -4.86
CA TYR A 388 -26.71 18.57 -5.76
C TYR A 388 -25.76 17.38 -5.68
N ARG A 389 -24.44 17.63 -5.66
CA ARG A 389 -23.43 16.57 -5.60
C ARG A 389 -23.49 15.78 -4.28
N ILE A 390 -23.66 16.47 -3.15
CA ILE A 390 -23.80 15.83 -1.83
C ILE A 390 -25.10 15.01 -1.77
N TRP A 391 -26.22 15.57 -2.25
CA TRP A 391 -27.51 14.87 -2.31
C TRP A 391 -27.45 13.65 -3.24
N ALA A 392 -26.79 13.77 -4.40
CA ALA A 392 -26.63 12.68 -5.36
C ALA A 392 -25.52 11.69 -5.00
N LYS A 393 -24.75 11.94 -3.92
CA LYS A 393 -23.60 11.17 -3.46
C LYS A 393 -22.54 10.88 -4.54
N GLY A 394 -22.31 11.86 -5.42
CA GLY A 394 -21.35 11.76 -6.53
C GLY A 394 -21.91 12.34 -7.83
N CYS A 395 -21.02 12.76 -8.72
CA CYS A 395 -21.41 13.32 -10.03
C CYS A 395 -20.30 13.13 -11.06
N THR A 396 -20.69 12.75 -12.27
CA THR A 396 -19.80 12.74 -13.45
C THR A 396 -19.70 14.13 -14.11
N ASN A 397 -18.78 14.29 -15.06
CA ASN A 397 -18.68 15.51 -15.87
C ASN A 397 -19.93 15.74 -16.75
N THR A 398 -20.59 14.66 -17.17
CA THR A 398 -21.86 14.70 -17.90
C THR A 398 -22.98 15.23 -17.02
N ASP A 399 -23.09 14.75 -15.79
CA ASP A 399 -24.11 15.21 -14.82
C ASP A 399 -23.95 16.71 -14.54
N ARG A 400 -22.71 17.17 -14.35
CA ARG A 400 -22.41 18.60 -14.17
C ARG A 400 -22.92 19.45 -15.34
N THR A 401 -22.71 18.95 -16.55
CA THR A 401 -23.10 19.66 -17.77
C THR A 401 -24.61 19.73 -17.91
N GLN A 402 -25.31 18.62 -17.65
CA GLN A 402 -26.77 18.56 -17.70
C GLN A 402 -27.39 19.40 -16.59
N PHE A 403 -26.89 19.32 -15.36
CA PHE A 403 -27.30 20.18 -14.25
C PHE A 403 -27.17 21.66 -14.63
N SER A 404 -26.02 22.07 -15.16
CA SER A 404 -25.80 23.46 -15.56
C SER A 404 -26.74 23.92 -16.67
N LYS A 405 -27.09 23.04 -17.63
CA LYS A 405 -28.05 23.33 -18.69
C LYS A 405 -29.47 23.47 -18.14
N PHE A 406 -29.88 22.54 -17.27
CA PHE A 406 -31.18 22.56 -16.61
C PHE A 406 -31.36 23.84 -15.78
N MET A 407 -30.38 24.19 -14.94
CA MET A 407 -30.50 25.37 -14.09
C MET A 407 -30.60 26.66 -14.89
N LYS A 408 -29.82 26.81 -15.98
CA LYS A 408 -29.92 27.98 -16.86
C LYS A 408 -31.24 28.08 -17.62
N LYS A 409 -31.89 26.94 -17.91
CA LYS A 409 -33.17 26.89 -18.61
C LYS A 409 -34.33 27.28 -17.70
N ASN A 410 -34.27 26.89 -16.41
CA ASN A 410 -35.39 27.00 -15.48
C ASN A 410 -35.26 28.16 -14.47
N TYR A 411 -34.05 28.72 -14.27
CA TYR A 411 -33.80 29.78 -13.29
C TYR A 411 -33.04 30.95 -13.91
N GLU A 412 -33.36 32.17 -13.47
CA GLU A 412 -32.61 33.34 -13.84
C GLU A 412 -31.19 33.27 -13.24
N SER A 413 -30.18 33.59 -14.06
CA SER A 413 -28.79 33.62 -13.60
C SER A 413 -28.07 34.88 -14.06
N LYS A 414 -27.36 35.53 -13.14
CA LYS A 414 -26.53 36.72 -13.41
C LYS A 414 -25.23 36.62 -12.64
N ARG A 415 -24.21 37.36 -13.09
CA ARG A 415 -22.99 37.51 -12.29
C ARG A 415 -23.22 38.56 -11.20
N LYS A 416 -23.23 38.13 -9.94
CA LYS A 416 -23.29 39.00 -8.76
C LYS A 416 -21.90 39.13 -8.18
N TYR A 417 -21.54 40.33 -7.74
CA TYR A 417 -20.26 40.53 -7.07
C TYR A 417 -20.36 40.23 -5.59
N TYR A 418 -19.41 39.44 -5.11
CA TYR A 418 -19.29 39.06 -3.72
C TYR A 418 -18.03 39.70 -3.16
N LYS A 419 -18.20 40.58 -2.18
CA LYS A 419 -17.10 41.27 -1.50
C LYS A 419 -16.14 40.28 -0.84
N GLU A 420 -16.69 39.23 -0.22
CA GLU A 420 -15.92 38.15 0.42
C GLU A 420 -14.93 37.45 -0.54
N PHE A 421 -15.23 37.41 -1.84
CA PHE A 421 -14.38 36.74 -2.83
C PHE A 421 -13.63 37.72 -3.76
N ASN A 422 -13.86 39.03 -3.58
CA ASN A 422 -13.42 40.09 -4.47
C ASN A 422 -13.67 39.76 -5.96
N SER A 423 -14.82 39.15 -6.27
CA SER A 423 -15.09 38.62 -7.61
C SER A 423 -16.57 38.61 -7.97
N SER A 424 -16.84 38.73 -9.27
CA SER A 424 -18.17 38.54 -9.85
C SER A 424 -18.41 37.07 -10.19
N LEU A 425 -19.31 36.41 -9.48
CA LEU A 425 -19.59 34.98 -9.58
C LEU A 425 -20.99 34.74 -10.14
N LEU A 426 -21.17 33.61 -10.83
CA LEU A 426 -22.47 33.21 -11.36
C LEU A 426 -23.40 32.81 -10.21
N THR A 427 -24.56 33.46 -10.15
CA THR A 427 -25.57 33.29 -9.10
C THR A 427 -26.90 32.98 -9.76
N TYR A 428 -27.60 31.98 -9.24
CA TYR A 428 -28.99 31.69 -9.58
C TYR A 428 -29.91 32.43 -8.60
N PHE A 429 -31.04 32.94 -9.10
CA PHE A 429 -32.07 33.64 -8.33
C PHE A 429 -33.36 32.81 -8.31
N GLY A 430 -34.18 33.00 -7.28
CA GLY A 430 -35.42 32.23 -7.09
C GLY A 430 -35.22 30.88 -6.38
N ILE A 431 -33.98 30.52 -6.02
CA ILE A 431 -33.63 29.21 -5.45
C ILE A 431 -32.44 29.32 -4.51
N LYS A 432 -32.47 28.54 -3.43
CA LYS A 432 -31.35 28.30 -2.51
C LYS A 432 -31.43 26.87 -1.98
N PRO A 433 -30.33 26.12 -1.80
CA PRO A 433 -30.38 24.85 -1.08
C PRO A 433 -30.71 25.08 0.39
N LYS A 434 -31.39 24.12 1.03
CA LYS A 434 -31.59 24.14 2.49
C LYS A 434 -30.24 24.25 3.20
N ASP A 435 -30.16 24.92 4.33
CA ASP A 435 -28.89 25.06 5.05
C ASP A 435 -28.35 23.68 5.47
N LEU A 436 -27.05 23.44 5.22
CA LEU A 436 -26.38 22.22 5.64
C LEU A 436 -26.18 22.24 7.17
N LYS A 437 -27.06 21.55 7.90
CA LYS A 437 -27.03 21.47 9.35
C LYS A 437 -26.62 20.07 9.78
N ILE A 438 -25.55 19.99 10.56
CA ILE A 438 -25.14 18.76 11.23
C ILE A 438 -25.61 18.84 12.68
N VAL A 439 -26.42 17.87 13.07
CA VAL A 439 -26.89 17.72 14.46
C VAL A 439 -26.32 16.44 15.03
N ARG A 440 -26.22 16.39 16.36
CA ARG A 440 -25.75 15.22 17.08
C ARG A 440 -26.65 14.02 16.79
N GLU A 441 -26.06 12.86 16.46
CA GLU A 441 -26.79 11.64 16.09
C GLU A 441 -27.51 11.00 17.28
N ASP A 442 -26.83 10.91 18.44
CA ASP A 442 -27.36 10.30 19.66
C ASP A 442 -27.22 11.26 20.85
N VAL A 443 -28.31 11.52 21.56
CA VAL A 443 -28.32 12.42 22.73
C VAL A 443 -27.48 11.87 23.89
N ASN A 444 -27.36 10.55 24.00
CA ASN A 444 -26.70 9.85 25.11
C ASN A 444 -25.22 9.53 24.83
N ILE A 445 -24.85 9.39 23.55
CA ILE A 445 -23.48 9.03 23.14
C ILE A 445 -22.91 10.13 22.26
N LEU A 446 -21.71 10.63 22.57
CA LEU A 446 -20.99 11.57 21.71
C LEU A 446 -19.63 10.98 21.35
N PRO A 447 -19.52 10.33 20.19
CA PRO A 447 -18.24 9.87 19.67
C PRO A 447 -17.29 11.06 19.44
N LYS A 448 -16.00 10.84 19.65
CA LYS A 448 -14.99 11.91 19.63
C LYS A 448 -14.84 12.51 18.23
N TYR A 449 -15.01 11.71 17.18
CA TYR A 449 -15.02 12.19 15.80
C TYR A 449 -16.21 13.11 15.51
N GLU A 450 -17.39 12.83 16.10
CA GLU A 450 -18.56 13.68 15.96
C GLU A 450 -18.38 14.97 16.75
N GLU A 451 -17.84 14.89 17.97
CA GLU A 451 -17.47 16.07 18.76
C GLU A 451 -16.50 16.98 18.01
N PHE A 452 -15.47 16.41 17.40
CA PHE A 452 -14.50 17.16 16.59
C PHE A 452 -15.18 17.87 15.41
N VAL A 453 -16.04 17.19 14.66
CA VAL A 453 -16.80 17.80 13.57
C VAL A 453 -17.67 18.95 14.10
N LEU A 454 -18.40 18.74 15.19
CA LEU A 454 -19.29 19.74 15.78
C LEU A 454 -18.56 20.97 16.34
N THR A 455 -17.36 20.81 16.87
CA THR A 455 -16.63 21.87 17.59
C THR A 455 -15.56 22.57 16.75
N GLU A 456 -14.86 21.82 15.90
CA GLU A 456 -13.69 22.31 15.17
C GLU A 456 -13.95 22.53 13.68
N CYS A 457 -15.13 22.16 13.17
CA CYS A 457 -15.47 22.30 11.75
C CYS A 457 -16.66 23.23 11.49
N LYS A 458 -16.71 23.74 10.26
CA LYS A 458 -17.79 24.52 9.68
C LYS A 458 -18.32 23.84 8.42
N TYR A 459 -19.59 24.09 8.11
CA TYR A 459 -20.33 23.39 7.06
C TYR A 459 -20.85 24.34 5.99
N ASN A 460 -20.64 23.96 4.73
CA ASN A 460 -21.23 24.59 3.57
C ASN A 460 -21.03 23.66 2.38
N TYR A 461 -21.93 23.70 1.40
CA TYR A 461 -21.84 22.87 0.19
C TYR A 461 -20.57 23.10 -0.66
N ASN A 462 -19.88 24.22 -0.46
CA ASN A 462 -18.60 24.53 -1.12
C ASN A 462 -17.36 24.14 -0.32
N TYR A 463 -17.51 23.82 0.96
CA TYR A 463 -16.39 23.52 1.84
C TYR A 463 -15.78 22.17 1.51
N ARG A 464 -14.45 22.12 1.63
CA ARG A 464 -13.68 20.89 1.40
C ARG A 464 -12.46 20.83 2.27
N ILE A 465 -12.11 19.62 2.65
CA ILE A 465 -10.85 19.27 3.31
C ILE A 465 -10.26 18.00 2.67
N ALA A 466 -8.94 17.92 2.55
CA ALA A 466 -8.28 16.68 2.16
C ALA A 466 -8.47 15.66 3.30
N TYR A 467 -8.72 14.40 2.97
CA TYR A 467 -9.02 13.40 3.99
C TYR A 467 -7.83 13.19 4.94
N SER A 468 -6.61 13.21 4.41
CA SER A 468 -5.39 13.17 5.22
C SER A 468 -5.32 14.32 6.23
N THR A 469 -5.52 15.56 5.76
CA THR A 469 -5.51 16.75 6.63
C THR A 469 -6.58 16.70 7.71
N PHE A 470 -7.78 16.21 7.36
CA PHE A 470 -8.85 16.02 8.35
C PHE A 470 -8.41 15.05 9.47
N ILE A 471 -7.79 13.93 9.09
CA ILE A 471 -7.30 12.92 10.04
C ILE A 471 -6.15 13.44 10.89
N ASP A 472 -5.21 14.17 10.31
CA ASP A 472 -4.06 14.72 11.04
C ASP A 472 -4.52 15.75 12.08
N GLU A 473 -5.44 16.64 11.71
CA GLU A 473 -5.99 17.65 12.62
C GLU A 473 -6.87 17.02 13.71
N TYR A 474 -7.65 15.99 13.36
CA TYR A 474 -8.37 15.19 14.34
C TYR A 474 -7.41 14.54 15.36
N LYS A 475 -6.28 13.98 14.89
CA LYS A 475 -5.24 13.39 15.76
C LYS A 475 -4.61 14.39 16.70
N ILE A 476 -4.26 15.57 16.18
CA ILE A 476 -3.70 16.66 16.98
C ILE A 476 -4.72 17.09 18.05
N TRP A 477 -5.99 17.26 17.64
CA TRP A 477 -7.06 17.69 18.54
C TRP A 477 -7.31 16.68 19.67
N TYR A 478 -7.52 15.40 19.34
CA TYR A 478 -7.84 14.41 20.38
C TYR A 478 -6.64 14.16 21.30
N SER A 479 -5.40 14.20 20.79
CA SER A 479 -4.20 13.98 21.62
C SER A 479 -4.03 15.11 22.64
N LYS A 480 -4.44 16.33 22.28
CA LYS A 480 -4.40 17.50 23.17
C LYS A 480 -5.54 17.47 24.20
N LYS A 481 -6.75 17.10 23.77
CA LYS A 481 -7.96 17.15 24.61
C LYS A 481 -8.13 15.90 25.48
N TYR A 482 -7.67 14.75 24.99
CA TYR A 482 -7.77 13.43 25.62
C TYR A 482 -6.44 12.67 25.51
N PRO A 483 -5.43 12.96 26.35
CA PRO A 483 -4.09 12.38 26.22
C PRO A 483 -4.03 10.84 26.31
N GLU A 484 -4.97 10.23 27.04
CA GLU A 484 -5.06 8.77 27.20
C GLU A 484 -5.88 8.08 26.10
N TYR A 485 -6.50 8.86 25.20
CA TYR A 485 -7.35 8.31 24.15
C TYR A 485 -6.51 7.81 22.96
N THR A 486 -6.70 6.55 22.62
CA THR A 486 -6.12 5.94 21.43
C THR A 486 -7.25 5.48 20.51
N ILE A 487 -7.24 5.93 19.25
CA ILE A 487 -8.28 5.58 18.30
C ILE A 487 -8.20 4.10 17.89
N SER A 488 -9.27 3.35 18.09
CA SER A 488 -9.39 1.96 17.67
C SER A 488 -9.69 1.83 16.16
N LYS A 489 -9.43 0.66 15.56
CA LYS A 489 -9.83 0.37 14.17
C LYS A 489 -11.35 0.50 13.95
N GLN A 490 -12.14 0.07 14.93
CA GLN A 490 -13.60 0.19 14.89
C GLN A 490 -14.05 1.65 14.89
N GLU A 491 -13.42 2.51 15.69
CA GLU A 491 -13.73 3.95 15.70
C GLU A 491 -13.34 4.64 14.39
N GLN A 492 -12.24 4.23 13.73
CA GLN A 492 -11.90 4.73 12.41
C GLN A 492 -12.99 4.38 11.38
N PHE A 493 -13.47 3.13 11.40
CA PHE A 493 -14.57 2.71 10.53
C PHE A 493 -15.87 3.48 10.82
N ASN A 494 -16.20 3.67 12.10
CA ASN A 494 -17.39 4.42 12.52
C ASN A 494 -17.29 5.90 12.09
N MET A 495 -16.11 6.51 12.21
CA MET A 495 -15.84 7.87 11.74
C MET A 495 -16.00 7.98 10.23
N ASP A 496 -15.45 7.05 9.45
CA ASP A 496 -15.61 7.05 8.00
C ASP A 496 -17.08 6.90 7.58
N THR A 497 -17.82 6.05 8.29
CA THR A 497 -19.27 5.89 8.10
C THR A 497 -20.03 7.17 8.46
N TYR A 498 -19.67 7.84 9.56
CA TYR A 498 -20.24 9.14 9.94
C TYR A 498 -20.00 10.20 8.87
N ILE A 499 -18.77 10.31 8.35
CA ILE A 499 -18.41 11.24 7.29
C ILE A 499 -19.23 10.97 6.03
N ASN A 500 -19.37 9.71 5.62
CA ASN A 500 -20.14 9.36 4.41
C ASN A 500 -21.64 9.59 4.55
N ARG A 501 -22.21 9.55 5.76
CA ARG A 501 -23.62 9.86 6.01
C ARG A 501 -23.89 11.36 5.86
N HIS A 502 -23.11 12.20 6.54
CA HIS A 502 -23.33 13.65 6.62
C HIS A 502 -22.70 14.46 5.49
N PHE A 503 -21.64 13.93 4.89
CA PHE A 503 -20.83 14.60 3.88
C PHE A 503 -20.67 13.70 2.64
N LEU A 504 -19.71 14.03 1.78
CA LEU A 504 -19.33 13.20 0.63
C LEU A 504 -17.81 13.05 0.58
N LYS A 505 -17.32 11.83 0.81
CA LYS A 505 -15.91 11.47 0.64
C LYS A 505 -15.67 11.03 -0.81
N GLU A 506 -14.87 11.78 -1.56
CA GLU A 506 -14.61 11.50 -2.99
C GLU A 506 -13.25 12.07 -3.41
N LYS A 507 -12.83 11.83 -4.66
CA LYS A 507 -11.68 12.52 -5.26
C LYS A 507 -12.03 13.99 -5.50
N ILE A 508 -11.24 14.88 -4.92
CA ILE A 508 -11.43 16.33 -5.00
C ILE A 508 -10.20 17.02 -5.58
N ASN A 509 -10.42 18.20 -6.14
CA ASN A 509 -9.36 19.12 -6.51
C ASN A 509 -9.25 20.22 -5.45
N MET A 510 -8.02 20.46 -5.00
CA MET A 510 -7.65 21.48 -4.03
C MET A 510 -6.54 22.39 -4.60
N PRO A 511 -6.35 23.60 -4.07
CA PRO A 511 -5.16 24.39 -4.40
C PRO A 511 -3.89 23.57 -4.17
N GLY A 512 -3.03 23.44 -5.17
CA GLY A 512 -1.80 22.64 -5.11
C GLY A 512 -1.96 21.13 -5.39
N TYR A 513 -3.16 20.56 -5.29
CA TYR A 513 -3.39 19.11 -5.40
C TYR A 513 -4.57 18.75 -6.30
N ARG A 514 -4.39 17.77 -7.19
CA ARG A 514 -5.46 17.26 -8.07
C ARG A 514 -5.81 15.82 -7.72
N ASN A 515 -7.09 15.47 -7.83
CA ASN A 515 -7.61 14.11 -7.64
C ASN A 515 -7.22 13.45 -6.30
N VAL A 516 -7.16 14.23 -5.22
CA VAL A 516 -6.87 13.70 -3.87
C VAL A 516 -8.16 13.27 -3.17
N ILE A 517 -8.09 12.22 -2.35
CA ILE A 517 -9.23 11.82 -1.52
C ILE A 517 -9.53 12.95 -0.52
N GLY A 518 -10.76 13.44 -0.51
CA GLY A 518 -11.19 14.47 0.41
C GLY A 518 -12.68 14.47 0.67
N ILE A 519 -13.10 15.35 1.56
CA ILE A 519 -14.46 15.42 2.06
C ILE A 519 -15.09 16.73 1.55
N TRP A 520 -16.26 16.62 0.93
CA TRP A 520 -17.11 17.75 0.53
C TRP A 520 -18.16 18.05 1.59
N GLY A 521 -18.42 19.34 1.85
CA GLY A 521 -19.42 19.79 2.81
C GLY A 521 -18.85 20.28 4.14
N VAL A 522 -17.55 20.05 4.38
CA VAL A 522 -16.88 20.34 5.66
C VAL A 522 -15.49 20.95 5.46
N GLN A 523 -15.12 21.84 6.37
CA GLN A 523 -13.82 22.49 6.45
C GLN A 523 -13.53 22.87 7.90
N LEU A 524 -12.26 22.98 8.28
CA LEU A 524 -11.88 23.37 9.65
C LEU A 524 -12.26 24.83 9.91
N ASN A 525 -12.57 25.15 11.16
CA ASN A 525 -12.85 26.51 11.60
C ASN A 525 -11.66 27.44 11.36
N SER A 526 -10.44 26.92 11.58
CA SER A 526 -9.16 27.62 11.33
C SER A 526 -8.89 27.89 9.84
N ASP A 527 -9.47 27.12 8.93
CA ASP A 527 -9.21 27.26 7.50
C ASP A 527 -10.11 28.33 6.88
N ASN A 528 -9.55 29.53 6.68
CA ASN A 528 -10.22 30.66 6.03
C ASN A 528 -10.09 30.64 4.50
N ASN A 529 -9.46 29.61 3.91
CA ASN A 529 -9.31 29.55 2.46
C ASN A 529 -10.64 29.19 1.81
N ILE A 530 -11.20 30.15 1.07
CA ILE A 530 -12.48 29.96 0.42
C ILE A 530 -12.28 29.27 -0.93
N LYS A 531 -12.73 28.01 -1.04
CA LYS A 531 -12.50 27.13 -2.19
C LYS A 531 -13.59 27.24 -3.26
N VAL A 532 -13.91 28.47 -3.72
CA VAL A 532 -14.99 28.72 -4.71
C VAL A 532 -14.55 28.41 -6.15
N GLY A 533 -13.89 27.27 -6.40
CA GLY A 533 -13.42 26.91 -7.74
C GLY A 533 -12.56 27.97 -8.45
N MET A 534 -12.00 28.93 -7.70
CA MET A 534 -11.17 30.02 -8.21
C MET A 534 -9.71 29.67 -7.95
N ILE A 535 -8.86 29.85 -8.95
CA ILE A 535 -7.41 29.84 -8.79
C ILE A 535 -6.99 31.31 -8.66
N PRO A 536 -6.58 31.80 -7.48
CA PRO A 536 -6.13 33.18 -7.29
C PRO A 536 -4.98 33.55 -8.24
N ASP A 537 -4.05 32.62 -8.49
CA ASP A 537 -2.82 32.82 -9.28
C ASP A 537 -3.04 33.20 -10.74
N LYS A 538 -4.25 33.05 -11.28
CA LYS A 538 -4.59 33.43 -12.67
C LYS A 538 -5.27 34.79 -12.79
N ARG A 539 -5.49 35.52 -11.69
CA ARG A 539 -6.10 36.86 -11.73
C ARG A 539 -5.06 37.85 -12.25
N LYS A 540 -5.27 38.33 -13.48
CA LYS A 540 -4.45 39.41 -14.05
C LYS A 540 -4.82 40.72 -13.36
N SER A 541 -3.90 41.27 -12.58
CA SER A 541 -3.99 42.63 -12.05
C SER A 541 -3.91 43.64 -13.20
N VAL A 542 -4.65 44.74 -13.05
CA VAL A 542 -4.74 45.83 -14.01
C VAL A 542 -4.16 47.06 -13.36
N VAL A 543 -3.37 47.84 -14.09
CA VAL A 543 -2.87 49.12 -13.61
C VAL A 543 -3.44 50.25 -14.45
N LYS A 544 -3.60 51.41 -13.81
CA LYS A 544 -3.92 52.70 -14.44
C LYS A 544 -2.63 53.49 -14.56
N ILE A 545 -2.23 53.81 -15.80
CA ILE A 545 -1.01 54.53 -16.12
C ILE A 545 -1.41 55.91 -16.64
N ASP A 546 -0.90 56.97 -16.02
CA ASP A 546 -1.12 58.32 -16.51
C ASP A 546 -0.47 58.51 -17.90
N TYR A 547 -1.22 59.10 -18.85
CA TYR A 547 -0.77 59.19 -20.23
C TYR A 547 0.45 60.10 -20.40
N ASN A 548 0.55 61.17 -19.61
CA ASN A 548 1.57 62.21 -19.75
C ASN A 548 2.86 61.82 -19.04
N THR A 549 2.76 61.34 -17.81
CA THR A 549 3.89 61.00 -16.93
C THR A 549 4.38 59.56 -17.11
N LYS A 550 3.58 58.69 -17.75
CA LYS A 550 3.81 57.24 -17.90
C LYS A 550 3.98 56.50 -16.57
N LYS A 551 3.59 57.10 -15.45
CA LYS A 551 3.65 56.47 -14.13
C LYS A 551 2.37 55.73 -13.81
N VAL A 552 2.50 54.64 -13.07
CA VAL A 552 1.36 53.92 -12.50
C VAL A 552 0.75 54.79 -11.40
N VAL A 553 -0.54 55.10 -11.52
CA VAL A 553 -1.29 55.94 -10.58
C VAL A 553 -2.13 55.08 -9.63
N GLU A 554 -2.74 54.02 -10.16
CA GLU A 554 -3.57 53.10 -9.38
C GLU A 554 -3.34 51.67 -9.85
N GLU A 555 -3.43 50.72 -8.91
CA GLU A 555 -3.39 49.30 -9.19
C GLU A 555 -4.68 48.62 -8.75
N TYR A 556 -5.16 47.70 -9.57
CA TYR A 556 -6.34 46.90 -9.31
C TYR A 556 -5.96 45.41 -9.30
N GLU A 557 -6.27 44.71 -8.22
CA GLU A 557 -5.94 43.28 -8.08
C GLU A 557 -6.62 42.40 -9.14
N SER A 558 -7.72 42.87 -9.74
CA SER A 558 -8.42 42.16 -10.82
C SER A 558 -9.17 43.10 -11.77
N LEU A 559 -9.48 42.55 -12.94
CA LEU A 559 -10.35 43.17 -13.95
C LEU A 559 -11.75 43.53 -13.42
N ASP A 560 -12.31 42.72 -12.51
CA ASP A 560 -13.62 42.96 -11.90
C ASP A 560 -13.56 44.15 -10.92
N ILE A 561 -12.46 44.29 -10.17
CA ILE A 561 -12.23 45.44 -9.28
C ILE A 561 -12.07 46.72 -10.10
N ALA A 562 -11.25 46.69 -11.15
CA ALA A 562 -11.07 47.81 -12.07
C ALA A 562 -12.41 48.25 -12.70
N SER A 563 -13.24 47.29 -13.12
CA SER A 563 -14.58 47.56 -13.68
C SER A 563 -15.48 48.30 -12.72
N ARG A 564 -15.44 47.93 -11.43
CA ARG A 564 -16.28 48.52 -10.39
C ARG A 564 -15.84 49.94 -10.03
N ILE A 565 -14.53 50.16 -9.83
CA ILE A 565 -13.95 51.45 -9.44
C ILE A 565 -14.06 52.45 -10.59
N LEU A 566 -13.69 52.03 -11.80
CA LEU A 566 -13.74 52.89 -12.99
C LEU A 566 -15.15 53.05 -13.56
N LYS A 567 -16.15 52.32 -13.04
CA LYS A 567 -17.52 52.28 -13.54
C LYS A 567 -17.61 51.94 -15.05
N LEU A 568 -16.64 51.18 -15.55
CA LEU A 568 -16.59 50.72 -16.94
C LEU A 568 -16.88 49.23 -17.00
N HIS A 569 -17.62 48.76 -18.00
CA HIS A 569 -17.87 47.32 -18.16
C HIS A 569 -16.56 46.56 -18.44
N THR A 570 -16.42 45.33 -17.92
CA THR A 570 -15.19 44.52 -18.05
C THR A 570 -14.77 44.30 -19.51
N THR A 571 -15.72 44.17 -20.44
CA THR A 571 -15.41 44.06 -21.88
C THR A 571 -14.87 45.36 -22.47
N THR A 572 -15.32 46.51 -21.98
CA THR A 572 -14.80 47.84 -22.35
C THR A 572 -13.36 47.97 -21.89
N ILE A 573 -13.07 47.63 -20.63
CA ILE A 573 -11.69 47.63 -20.10
C ILE A 573 -10.79 46.69 -20.91
N ARG A 574 -11.24 45.47 -21.23
CA ARG A 574 -10.46 44.55 -22.10
C ARG A 574 -10.20 45.14 -23.48
N LYS A 575 -11.16 45.85 -24.09
CA LYS A 575 -10.98 46.53 -25.38
C LYS A 575 -9.98 47.68 -25.26
N ILE A 576 -10.04 48.46 -24.18
CA ILE A 576 -9.09 49.55 -23.90
C ILE A 576 -7.67 48.99 -23.80
N ILE A 577 -7.46 47.95 -22.98
CA ILE A 577 -6.16 47.28 -22.81
C ILE A 577 -5.68 46.68 -24.14
N ARG A 578 -6.51 45.88 -24.82
CA ARG A 578 -6.14 45.19 -26.07
C ARG A 578 -5.75 46.17 -27.18
N ASN A 579 -6.49 47.26 -27.31
CA ASN A 579 -6.28 48.24 -28.38
C ASN A 579 -5.34 49.38 -27.94
N LYS A 580 -4.79 49.34 -26.72
CA LYS A 580 -3.94 50.39 -26.12
C LYS A 580 -4.54 51.79 -26.29
N LYS A 581 -5.87 51.89 -26.14
CA LYS A 581 -6.57 53.17 -26.28
C LYS A 581 -6.32 54.03 -25.05
N VAL A 582 -6.05 55.30 -25.29
CA VAL A 582 -6.08 56.32 -24.24
C VAL A 582 -7.55 56.58 -23.89
N TYR A 583 -7.84 56.57 -22.61
CA TYR A 583 -9.16 56.86 -22.08
C TYR A 583 -9.00 57.95 -21.02
N GLU A 584 -9.63 59.10 -21.22
CA GLU A 584 -9.66 60.23 -20.26
C GLU A 584 -8.28 60.53 -19.62
N ASN A 585 -7.22 60.59 -20.45
CA ASN A 585 -5.82 60.85 -20.07
C ASN A 585 -5.07 59.75 -19.32
N TYR A 586 -5.59 58.51 -19.31
CA TYR A 586 -4.85 57.36 -18.80
C TYR A 586 -4.91 56.15 -19.75
N ILE A 587 -3.98 55.22 -19.54
CA ILE A 587 -3.90 53.92 -20.22
C ILE A 587 -4.18 52.84 -19.17
N LEU A 588 -4.94 51.81 -19.54
CA LEU A 588 -5.09 50.60 -18.74
C LEU A 588 -4.21 49.50 -19.34
N GLU A 589 -3.46 48.80 -18.50
CA GLU A 589 -2.58 47.70 -18.92
C GLU A 589 -2.59 46.59 -17.85
N TYR A 590 -2.29 45.35 -18.23
CA TYR A 590 -2.09 44.29 -17.24
C TYR A 590 -0.74 44.49 -16.54
N LYS A 591 -0.68 44.38 -15.20
CA LYS A 591 0.55 44.61 -14.42
C LYS A 591 1.74 43.80 -14.92
N GLN A 592 1.50 42.55 -15.33
CA GLN A 592 2.51 41.66 -15.92
C GLN A 592 3.14 42.21 -17.21
N ASN A 593 2.40 42.99 -18.00
CA ASN A 593 2.87 43.57 -19.25
C ASN A 593 3.62 44.90 -19.07
N VAL A 594 3.52 45.52 -17.88
CA VAL A 594 4.17 46.81 -17.58
C VAL A 594 5.68 46.63 -17.43
N ILE A 595 6.13 45.47 -16.95
CA ILE A 595 7.55 45.16 -16.68
C ILE A 595 8.39 45.07 -17.96
N ILE A 596 7.78 44.90 -19.14
CA ILE A 596 8.51 44.66 -20.40
C ILE A 596 8.77 45.96 -21.20
N LYS A 597 8.29 47.13 -20.75
CA LYS A 597 8.32 48.34 -21.60
C LYS A 597 8.85 49.65 -21.01
N TYR A 598 9.39 49.66 -19.80
CA TYR A 598 9.91 50.90 -19.19
C TYR A 598 11.21 50.74 -18.40
N PHE A 599 12.08 49.80 -18.81
CA PHE A 599 13.52 49.85 -18.52
C PHE A 599 14.28 49.90 -19.83
#